data_AF-A0A6B1GWM2-F1
#
_entry.id   AF-A0A6B1GWM2-F1
#
_cell.length_a   1.000
_cell.length_b   1.000
_cell.length_c   1.000
_cell.angle_alpha   90.00
_cell.angle_beta   90.00
_cell.angle_gamma   90.00
#
_symmetry.space_group_name_H-M   'P 1'
#
loop_
_entity.id
_entity.type
_entity.pdbx_description
1 polymer ?
#
loop_
_entity_poly.entity_id
_entity_poly.type
_entity_poly.pdbx_seq_one_letter_code
_entity_poly.pdbx_strand_id
1 'polypeptide(L)' 'LPWGRKAFIAGSKLAEVLRLLPNGSAEVVRLLDRTAEAYVAGGKTGIFTPLYCFLARKPLRA' A
#
# COMPACT_ATOMS: atom_id res chain seq x y z
N LEU A 1 3.04 -14.60 -2.92
CA LEU A 1 2.78 -13.79 -1.71
C LEU A 1 3.44 -14.41 -0.48
N PRO A 2 4.20 -13.63 0.31
CA PRO A 2 4.66 -14.01 1.65
C PRO A 2 3.49 -14.49 2.50
N TRP A 3 3.72 -15.50 3.34
CA TRP A 3 2.66 -16.16 4.13
C TRP A 3 1.88 -15.18 5.03
N GLY A 4 2.57 -14.23 5.66
CA GLY A 4 1.93 -13.22 6.51
C GLY A 4 0.93 -12.31 5.78
N ARG A 5 1.15 -12.07 4.48
CA ARG A 5 0.27 -11.23 3.66
C ARG A 5 -1.08 -11.90 3.39
N LYS A 6 -1.02 -13.21 3.10
CA LYS A 6 -2.22 -14.05 2.96
C LYS A 6 -2.97 -14.16 4.29
N ALA A 7 -2.26 -14.36 5.39
CA ALA A 7 -2.84 -14.43 6.72
C ALA A 7 -3.59 -13.12 7.08
N PHE A 8 -3.00 -11.96 6.78
CA PHE A 8 -3.63 -10.67 7.03
C PHE A 8 -4.89 -10.43 6.16
N ILE A 9 -4.85 -10.79 4.87
CA ILE A 9 -6.03 -10.69 3.99
C ILE A 9 -7.16 -11.61 4.48
N ALA A 10 -6.84 -12.85 4.89
CA ALA A 10 -7.83 -13.77 5.44
C ALA A 10 -8.39 -13.28 6.79
N GLY A 11 -7.52 -12.79 7.68
CA GLY A 11 -7.89 -12.24 8.97
C GLY A 11 -8.77 -11.00 8.86
N SER A 12 -8.47 -10.07 7.95
CA SER A 12 -9.30 -8.88 7.72
C SER A 12 -10.71 -9.24 7.22
N LYS A 13 -10.83 -10.25 6.35
CA LYS A 13 -12.13 -10.78 5.91
C LYS A 13 -12.91 -11.39 7.08
N LEU A 14 -12.25 -12.16 7.95
CA LEU A 14 -12.90 -12.72 9.13
C LEU A 14 -13.36 -11.63 10.10
N ALA A 15 -12.53 -10.63 10.35
CA ALA A 15 -12.86 -9.50 11.22
C ALA A 15 -14.03 -8.66 10.67
N GLU A 16 -14.14 -8.51 9.36
CA GLU A 16 -15.29 -7.87 8.70
C GLU A 16 -16.58 -8.69 8.90
N VAL A 17 -16.53 -10.02 8.74
CA VAL A 17 -17.68 -10.91 9.02
C VAL A 17 -18.12 -10.84 10.48
N LEU A 18 -17.15 -10.75 11.40
CA LEU A 18 -17.41 -10.55 12.83
C LEU A 18 -17.83 -9.12 13.18
N ARG A 19 -17.96 -8.22 12.19
CA ARG A 19 -18.31 -6.79 12.35
C ARG A 19 -17.34 -6.01 13.24
N LEU A 20 -16.12 -6.51 13.41
CA LEU A 20 -15.01 -5.81 14.05
C LEU A 20 -14.40 -4.77 13.10
N LEU A 21 -14.53 -4.98 11.79
CA LEU A 21 -14.15 -4.04 10.76
C LEU A 21 -15.35 -3.63 9.91
N PRO A 22 -15.40 -2.38 9.40
CA PRO A 22 -16.44 -1.93 8.49
C PRO A 22 -16.53 -2.78 7.21
N ASN A 23 -17.72 -2.87 6.64
CA ASN A 23 -17.92 -3.51 5.33
C ASN A 23 -17.02 -2.85 4.28
N GLY A 24 -16.38 -3.66 3.44
CA GLY A 24 -15.41 -3.24 2.42
C GLY A 24 -13.96 -3.20 2.91
N SER A 25 -13.68 -3.38 4.20
CA SER A 25 -12.31 -3.33 4.74
C SER A 25 -11.39 -4.36 4.10
N ALA A 26 -11.85 -5.60 3.91
CA ALA A 26 -11.05 -6.64 3.28
C ALA A 26 -10.76 -6.34 1.80
N GLU A 27 -11.61 -5.58 1.11
CA GLU A 27 -11.37 -5.13 -0.26
C GLU A 27 -10.30 -4.04 -0.32
N VAL A 28 -10.35 -3.07 0.60
CA VAL A 28 -9.29 -2.05 0.74
C VAL A 28 -7.94 -2.72 1.02
N VAL A 29 -7.90 -3.73 1.90
CA VAL A 29 -6.68 -4.50 2.18
C VAL A 29 -6.15 -5.18 0.91
N ARG A 30 -7.02 -5.80 0.10
CA ARG A 30 -6.62 -6.39 -1.20
C ARG A 30 -6.14 -5.35 -2.21
N LEU A 31 -6.75 -4.16 -2.25
CA LEU A 31 -6.30 -3.07 -3.10
C LEU A 31 -4.89 -2.61 -2.73
N LEU A 32 -4.64 -2.39 -1.43
CA LEU A 32 -3.32 -1.99 -0.93
C LEU A 32 -2.24 -3.05 -1.21
N ASP A 33 -2.61 -4.33 -1.07
CA ASP A 33 -1.76 -5.47 -1.43
C ASP A 33 -1.29 -5.42 -2.89
N ARG A 34 -2.26 -5.33 -3.82
CA ARG A 34 -1.98 -5.21 -5.27
C ARG A 34 -1.20 -3.95 -5.62
N THR A 35 -1.52 -2.84 -4.98
CA THR A 35 -0.84 -1.56 -5.21
C THR A 35 0.64 -1.65 -4.83
N ALA A 36 0.97 -2.31 -3.72
CA ALA A 36 2.36 -2.53 -3.33
C ALA A 36 3.11 -3.45 -4.31
N GLU A 37 2.47 -4.47 -4.88
CA GLU A 37 3.08 -5.29 -5.94
C GLU A 37 3.34 -4.46 -7.20
N ALA A 38 2.38 -3.62 -7.61
CA ALA A 38 2.53 -2.71 -8.73
C ALA A 38 3.64 -1.68 -8.49
N TYR A 39 3.79 -1.15 -7.27
CA TYR A 39 4.86 -0.22 -6.90
C TYR A 39 6.23 -0.87 -7.04
N VAL A 40 6.39 -2.11 -6.57
CA VAL A 40 7.65 -2.84 -6.72
C VAL A 40 7.95 -3.12 -8.19
N ALA A 41 6.96 -3.52 -8.99
CA ALA A 41 7.14 -3.76 -10.41
C ALA A 41 7.51 -2.46 -11.18
N GLY A 42 6.83 -1.36 -10.86
CA GLY A 42 7.12 -0.04 -11.43
C GLY A 42 8.52 0.46 -11.07
N GLY A 43 8.96 0.24 -9.83
CA GLY A 43 10.33 0.54 -9.40
C GLY A 43 11.38 -0.31 -10.10
N LYS A 44 11.14 -1.62 -10.25
CA LYS A 44 12.04 -2.55 -10.96
C LYS A 44 12.18 -2.24 -12.45
N THR A 45 11.15 -1.69 -13.08
CA THR A 45 11.16 -1.28 -14.49
C THR A 45 11.63 0.15 -14.69
N GLY A 46 11.85 0.91 -13.62
CA GLY A 46 12.30 2.31 -13.68
C GLY A 46 11.22 3.31 -14.13
N ILE A 47 9.97 2.88 -14.29
CA ILE A 47 8.87 3.74 -14.77
C ILE A 47 8.15 4.49 -13.63
N PHE A 48 8.36 4.06 -12.39
CA PHE A 48 7.67 4.63 -11.24
C PHE A 48 8.57 4.67 -10.00
N THR A 49 8.58 5.80 -9.29
CA THR A 49 9.10 5.91 -7.93
C THR A 49 7.99 6.48 -7.03
N PRO A 50 7.65 5.82 -5.91
CA PRO A 50 6.60 6.32 -5.02
C PRO A 50 7.01 7.60 -4.27
N LEU A 51 8.31 7.89 -4.21
CA LEU A 51 8.86 9.05 -3.52
C LEU A 51 9.95 9.68 -4.39
N TYR A 52 9.75 10.95 -4.75
CA TYR A 52 10.77 11.77 -5.39
C TYR A 52 11.52 12.54 -4.30
N CYS A 53 12.77 12.16 -4.05
CA CYS A 53 13.61 12.88 -3.11
C CYS A 53 14.14 14.15 -3.79
N PHE A 54 13.82 15.32 -3.23
CA PHE A 54 14.43 16.58 -3.61
C PHE A 54 14.86 17.35 -2.37
N LEU A 55 16.03 17.99 -2.47
CA LEU A 55 16.57 18.83 -1.42
C LEU A 55 16.30 20.29 -1.78
N ALA A 56 15.46 20.95 -1.00
CA ALA A 56 15.22 22.39 -1.15
C ALA A 56 16.13 23.19 -0.21
N ARG A 57 16.53 24.40 -0.65
CA ARG A 57 17.25 25.38 0.15
C ARG A 57 16.34 26.58 0.39
N LYS A 58 16.44 27.17 1.58
CA LYS A 58 15.75 28.43 1.88
C LYS A 58 16.18 29.50 0.86
N PRO A 59 15.25 30.18 0.16
CA PRO A 59 15.61 31.23 -0.79
C PRO A 59 16.16 32.46 -0.06
N LEU A 60 17.12 33.15 -0.70
CA LEU A 60 17.75 34.35 -0.14
C LEU A 60 16.87 35.60 -0.25
N ARG A 61 15.83 35.56 -1.10
CA ARG A 61 14.85 36.63 -1.33
C ARG A 61 13.47 36.02 -1.58
N ALA A 62 12.41 36.73 -1.19
CA ALA A 62 11.02 36.37 -1.44
C ALA A 62 10.60 36.71 -2.88
#